data_AF-A0AAV6WZJ3-F1
#
_entry.id   AF-A0AAV6WZJ3-F1
#
_cell.length_a   1.000
_cell.length_b   1.000
_cell.length_c   1.000
_cell.angle_alpha   90.00
_cell.angle_beta   90.00
_cell.angle_gamma   90.00
#
_symmetry.space_group_name_H-M   'P 1'
#
loop_
_entity.id
_entity.type
_entity.pdbx_description
1 polymer ?
#
loop_
_entity_poly.entity_id
_entity_poly.type
_entity_poly.pdbx_seq_one_letter_code
_entity_poly.pdbx_strand_id
1 'polypeptide(L)'
;MEVTEVRGLTPPPGGHSSSPGQGGGAYTLPAARISSEDILFCIDVGPESMVEMKFNGPNGRPFTRLDSIKQAIMLFVHAKLTTNPDHRFAFAALSKSTYWLRKEFSSEVDSAIAALRGISVDHSSSHADLTQLFKVATHEAKKSRAQNRIFRVILLYCRSSMQPLYQLPSTLKLFTLDVMYLHDKPGPENCPQMVYDTLVEALERVSEYEGYIFESGQGLTRALFRHMCVLLCHPQQRCIQDEVDIPKSLTKKSHLGDSGQADDNAVVVSSQ
;
A
#
# COMPACT_ATOMS: atom_id res chain seq x y z
N MET A 1 -45.00 44.68 -4.20
CA MET A 1 -45.51 44.31 -2.87
C MET A 1 -44.66 43.15 -2.40
N GLU A 2 -43.94 43.37 -1.27
CA GLU A 2 -43.13 42.45 -0.43
C GLU A 2 -42.35 41.33 -1.17
N VAL A 3 -41.01 41.30 -1.28
CA VAL A 3 -39.89 41.51 -0.34
C VAL A 3 -39.97 40.68 0.94
N THR A 4 -39.33 39.51 0.92
CA THR A 4 -38.71 38.92 2.12
C THR A 4 -37.33 38.38 1.74
N GLU A 5 -36.31 39.23 1.90
CA GLU A 5 -34.90 38.85 1.92
C GLU A 5 -34.57 38.12 3.23
N VAL A 6 -33.95 36.94 3.14
CA VAL A 6 -33.32 36.29 4.28
C VAL A 6 -31.91 36.87 4.44
N ARG A 7 -31.75 37.71 5.47
CA ARG A 7 -30.47 38.30 5.89
C ARG A 7 -29.43 37.23 6.18
N GLY A 8 -28.26 37.39 5.55
CA GLY A 8 -27.03 36.71 5.93
C GLY A 8 -26.58 37.10 7.34
N LEU A 9 -26.13 36.11 8.10
CA LEU A 9 -25.45 36.30 9.36
C LEU A 9 -23.94 36.40 9.09
N THR A 10 -23.43 37.63 9.13
CA THR A 10 -22.00 37.91 9.24
C THR A 10 -21.48 37.45 10.62
N PRO A 11 -20.31 36.80 10.70
CA PRO A 11 -19.66 36.52 11.97
C PRO A 11 -19.07 37.81 12.58
N PRO A 12 -18.98 37.91 13.92
CA PRO A 12 -18.48 39.12 14.59
C PRO A 12 -16.95 39.23 14.44
N PRO A 13 -16.39 40.46 14.50
CA PRO A 13 -14.95 40.68 14.39
C PRO A 13 -14.23 40.18 15.64
N GLY A 14 -13.23 39.32 15.44
CA GLY A 14 -12.34 38.82 16.49
C GLY A 14 -11.42 39.93 17.01
N GLY A 15 -11.58 40.30 18.28
CA GLY A 15 -10.65 41.15 19.00
C GLY A 15 -9.39 40.38 19.37
N HIS A 16 -8.25 40.84 18.86
CA HIS A 16 -6.93 40.39 19.32
C HIS A 16 -6.71 40.84 20.77
N SER A 17 -6.61 39.87 21.68
CA SER A 17 -5.94 40.06 22.97
C SER A 17 -4.84 39.01 23.10
N SER A 18 -3.61 39.43 22.83
CA SER A 18 -2.41 38.63 23.07
C SER A 18 -2.12 38.63 24.57
N SER A 19 -2.42 37.52 25.24
CA SER A 19 -1.88 37.20 26.56
C SER A 19 -0.72 36.21 26.39
N PRO A 20 0.48 36.47 26.95
CA PRO A 20 1.61 35.58 26.84
C PRO A 20 1.56 34.53 27.95
N GLY A 21 1.74 33.26 27.57
CA GLY A 21 2.13 32.18 28.48
C GLY A 21 0.98 31.36 29.08
N GLN A 22 0.58 30.29 28.38
CA GLN A 22 0.04 29.11 29.03
C GLN A 22 0.40 27.85 28.24
N GLY A 23 0.88 26.85 28.97
CA GLY A 23 1.62 25.69 28.48
C GLY A 23 0.92 24.84 27.41
N GLY A 24 1.74 24.11 26.67
CA GLY A 24 1.34 23.24 25.56
C GLY A 24 0.08 22.43 25.89
N GLY A 25 -1.01 22.76 25.19
CA GLY A 25 -2.24 22.00 25.27
C GLY A 25 -1.93 20.55 24.95
N ALA A 26 -2.24 19.66 25.89
CA ALA A 26 -2.11 18.23 25.69
C ALA A 26 -2.91 17.84 24.44
N TYR A 27 -2.21 17.36 23.41
CA TYR A 27 -2.83 16.87 22.19
C TYR A 27 -3.81 15.75 22.58
N THR A 28 -5.11 16.02 22.46
CA THR A 28 -6.15 15.07 22.83
C THR A 28 -6.86 14.64 21.56
N LEU A 29 -6.66 13.39 21.14
CA LEU A 29 -7.39 12.81 20.02
C LEU A 29 -8.77 12.34 20.50
N PRO A 30 -9.86 12.65 19.79
CA PRO A 30 -11.15 12.04 20.06
C PRO A 30 -11.05 10.52 19.97
N ALA A 31 -11.59 9.81 20.95
CA ALA A 31 -11.68 8.35 20.88
C ALA A 31 -12.60 7.96 19.70
N ALA A 32 -12.02 7.44 18.63
CA ALA A 32 -12.76 6.91 17.49
C ALA A 32 -12.76 5.38 17.54
N ARG A 33 -13.92 4.76 17.31
CA ARG A 33 -14.00 3.31 17.09
C ARG A 33 -13.48 3.03 15.69
N ILE A 34 -12.39 2.28 15.61
CA ILE A 34 -11.82 1.80 14.37
C ILE A 34 -12.49 0.46 14.06
N SER A 35 -13.08 0.34 12.87
CA SER A 35 -13.75 -0.89 12.47
C SER A 35 -12.74 -2.00 12.18
N SER A 36 -13.09 -3.25 12.47
CA SER A 36 -12.26 -4.37 12.02
C SER A 36 -12.31 -4.52 10.49
N GLU A 37 -11.21 -4.99 9.91
CA GLU A 37 -11.04 -5.19 8.46
C GLU A 37 -11.35 -6.64 8.04
N ASP A 38 -12.02 -6.77 6.90
CA ASP A 38 -11.96 -7.94 6.03
C ASP A 38 -11.00 -7.63 4.88
N ILE A 39 -9.89 -8.36 4.81
CA ILE A 39 -8.79 -8.09 3.87
C ILE A 39 -8.69 -9.22 2.84
N LEU A 40 -8.92 -8.88 1.57
CA LEU A 40 -8.71 -9.78 0.44
C LEU A 40 -7.33 -9.55 -0.17
N PHE A 41 -6.47 -10.57 -0.10
CA PHE A 41 -5.26 -10.61 -0.92
C PHE A 41 -5.58 -11.15 -2.30
N CYS A 42 -5.28 -10.38 -3.34
CA CYS A 42 -5.34 -10.84 -4.73
C CYS A 42 -3.93 -10.89 -5.31
N ILE A 43 -3.48 -12.07 -5.73
CA ILE A 43 -2.08 -12.31 -6.11
C ILE A 43 -2.02 -12.64 -7.60
N ASP A 44 -1.31 -11.83 -8.37
CA ASP A 44 -1.01 -12.15 -9.77
C ASP A 44 -0.08 -13.37 -9.85
N VAL A 45 -0.56 -14.39 -10.56
CA VAL A 45 0.14 -15.67 -10.74
C VAL A 45 0.69 -15.84 -12.15
N GLY A 46 0.77 -14.76 -12.94
CA GLY A 46 1.35 -14.80 -14.28
C GLY A 46 2.85 -15.16 -14.28
N PRO A 47 3.45 -15.39 -15.46
CA PRO A 47 4.84 -15.86 -15.57
C PRO A 47 5.86 -14.94 -14.89
N GLU A 48 5.62 -13.62 -14.91
CA GLU A 48 6.49 -12.62 -14.29
C GLU A 48 6.54 -12.74 -12.75
N SER A 49 5.64 -13.49 -12.12
CA SER A 49 5.71 -13.81 -10.69
C SER A 49 6.86 -14.77 -10.34
N MET A 50 7.42 -15.46 -11.33
CA MET A 50 8.55 -16.38 -11.17
C MET A 50 9.92 -15.74 -11.36
N VAL A 51 9.97 -14.44 -11.69
CA VAL A 51 11.25 -13.71 -11.80
C VAL A 51 11.98 -13.71 -10.46
N GLU A 52 13.29 -13.95 -10.51
CA GLU A 52 14.15 -13.98 -9.34
C GLU A 52 14.31 -12.59 -8.72
N MET A 53 14.28 -12.56 -7.40
CA MET A 53 14.56 -11.37 -6.61
C MET A 53 16.03 -11.37 -6.20
N LYS A 54 16.58 -10.18 -5.97
CA LYS A 54 17.95 -9.94 -5.50
C LYS A 54 18.08 -10.29 -4.01
N PHE A 55 17.92 -11.56 -3.70
CA PHE A 55 18.21 -12.19 -2.42
C PHE A 55 18.27 -13.70 -2.66
N ASN A 56 19.36 -14.33 -2.25
CA ASN A 56 19.46 -15.78 -2.31
C ASN A 56 18.74 -16.36 -1.10
N GLY A 57 17.83 -17.30 -1.33
CA GLY A 57 17.19 -18.04 -0.26
C GLY A 57 18.19 -18.90 0.54
N PRO A 58 17.71 -19.58 1.60
CA PRO A 58 18.53 -20.54 2.32
C PRO A 58 19.18 -21.53 1.34
N ASN A 59 20.48 -21.80 1.52
CA ASN A 59 21.29 -22.68 0.67
C ASN A 59 21.52 -22.19 -0.77
N GLY A 60 21.37 -20.89 -1.04
CA GLY A 60 21.68 -20.32 -2.36
C GLY A 60 20.60 -20.54 -3.42
N ARG A 61 19.43 -21.08 -3.03
CA ARG A 61 18.29 -21.26 -3.95
C ARG A 61 17.78 -19.90 -4.41
N PRO A 62 17.49 -19.71 -5.72
CA PRO A 62 16.87 -18.48 -6.18
C PRO A 62 15.51 -18.26 -5.53
N PHE A 63 15.25 -17.03 -5.11
CA PHE A 63 14.04 -16.65 -4.42
C PHE A 63 13.16 -15.83 -5.36
N THR A 64 11.98 -16.32 -5.72
CA THR A 64 11.13 -15.66 -6.73
C THR A 64 10.33 -14.50 -6.15
N ARG A 65 9.74 -13.65 -7.01
CA ARG A 65 8.73 -12.67 -6.60
C ARG A 65 7.59 -13.33 -5.84
N LEU A 66 7.07 -14.46 -6.35
CA LEU A 66 5.99 -15.19 -5.70
C LEU A 66 6.39 -15.72 -4.32
N ASP A 67 7.61 -16.25 -4.16
CA ASP A 67 8.10 -16.69 -2.84
C ASP A 67 8.19 -15.50 -1.86
N SER A 68 8.65 -14.34 -2.35
CA SER A 68 8.73 -13.10 -1.56
C SER A 68 7.36 -12.57 -1.17
N ILE A 69 6.39 -12.61 -2.08
CA ILE A 69 5.00 -12.23 -1.83
C ILE A 69 4.41 -13.12 -0.74
N LYS A 70 4.58 -14.45 -0.84
CA LYS A 70 4.06 -15.39 0.17
C LYS A 70 4.61 -15.09 1.56
N GLN A 71 5.92 -14.84 1.68
CA GLN A 71 6.51 -14.49 2.98
C GLN A 71 6.05 -13.12 3.50
N ALA A 72 5.95 -12.12 2.63
CA ALA A 72 5.52 -10.79 3.02
C ALA A 72 4.05 -10.75 3.46
N ILE A 73 3.17 -11.53 2.81
CA ILE A 73 1.79 -11.74 3.24
C ILE A 73 1.73 -12.42 4.60
N MET A 74 2.54 -13.46 4.85
CA MET A 74 2.57 -14.11 6.16
C MET A 74 2.98 -13.14 7.27
N LEU A 75 4.02 -12.33 7.05
CA LEU A 75 4.42 -11.28 7.98
C LEU A 75 3.27 -10.30 8.24
N PHE A 76 2.59 -9.87 7.17
CA PHE A 76 1.45 -8.96 7.27
C PHE A 76 0.32 -9.55 8.12
N VAL A 77 -0.11 -10.78 7.84
CA VAL A 77 -1.20 -11.47 8.55
C VAL A 77 -0.88 -11.56 10.05
N HIS A 78 0.32 -12.02 10.40
CA HIS A 78 0.75 -12.09 11.80
C HIS A 78 0.74 -10.72 12.48
N ALA A 79 1.29 -9.69 11.83
CA ALA A 79 1.35 -8.34 12.41
C ALA A 79 -0.03 -7.70 12.55
N LYS A 80 -0.94 -7.86 11.57
CA LYS A 80 -2.31 -7.33 11.66
C LYS A 80 -3.12 -8.03 12.75
N LEU A 81 -3.02 -9.36 12.88
CA LEU A 81 -3.70 -10.09 13.96
C LEU A 81 -3.16 -9.73 15.34
N THR A 82 -1.85 -9.47 15.45
CA THR A 82 -1.25 -8.96 16.69
C THR A 82 -1.80 -7.59 17.07
N THR A 83 -2.08 -6.73 16.07
CA THR A 83 -2.66 -5.40 16.29
C THR A 83 -4.14 -5.49 16.69
N ASN A 84 -4.91 -6.36 16.02
CA ASN A 84 -6.29 -6.65 16.36
C ASN A 84 -6.65 -8.06 15.86
N PRO A 85 -6.96 -9.01 16.76
CA PRO A 85 -7.24 -10.40 16.40
C PRO A 85 -8.55 -10.59 15.64
N ASP A 86 -9.43 -9.59 15.66
CA ASP A 86 -10.72 -9.63 14.95
C ASP A 86 -10.57 -9.35 13.45
N HIS A 87 -9.39 -8.97 12.94
CA HIS A 87 -9.15 -8.89 11.49
C HIS A 87 -9.28 -10.26 10.82
N ARG A 88 -9.83 -10.29 9.60
CA ARG A 88 -10.03 -11.53 8.83
C ARG A 88 -9.45 -11.42 7.44
N PHE A 89 -9.03 -12.55 6.88
CA PHE A 89 -8.34 -12.62 5.59
C PHE A 89 -9.00 -13.63 4.66
N ALA A 90 -9.05 -13.28 3.38
CA ALA A 90 -9.37 -14.17 2.28
C ALA A 90 -8.33 -14.03 1.17
N PHE A 91 -8.27 -15.01 0.27
CA PHE A 91 -7.20 -15.12 -0.71
C PHE A 91 -7.76 -15.47 -2.09
N ALA A 92 -7.31 -14.72 -3.08
CA ALA A 92 -7.60 -14.94 -4.49
C ALA A 92 -6.31 -14.87 -5.30
N ALA A 93 -6.32 -15.52 -6.46
CA ALA A 93 -5.28 -15.43 -7.46
C ALA A 93 -5.82 -14.79 -8.74
N LEU A 94 -4.95 -14.11 -9.47
CA LEU A 94 -5.22 -13.44 -10.73
C LEU A 94 -4.36 -14.08 -11.82
N SER A 95 -5.01 -14.88 -12.67
CA SER A 95 -4.45 -15.40 -13.91
C SER A 95 -4.96 -14.55 -15.08
N LYS A 96 -5.72 -15.10 -16.01
CA LYS A 96 -6.53 -14.31 -16.94
C LYS A 96 -7.65 -13.56 -16.23
N SER A 97 -8.25 -14.19 -15.22
CA SER A 97 -9.29 -13.61 -14.37
C SER A 97 -9.07 -14.01 -12.92
N THR A 98 -9.83 -13.39 -12.02
CA THR A 98 -9.73 -13.65 -10.58
C THR A 98 -10.44 -14.93 -10.18
N TYR A 99 -9.79 -15.77 -9.40
CA TYR A 99 -10.38 -16.97 -8.80
C TYR A 99 -9.99 -17.11 -7.32
N TRP A 100 -10.83 -17.79 -6.54
CA TRP A 100 -10.61 -17.97 -5.12
C TRP A 100 -9.56 -19.04 -4.83
N LEU A 101 -8.62 -18.72 -3.94
CA LEU A 101 -7.76 -19.70 -3.27
C LEU A 101 -8.40 -20.12 -1.94
N ARG A 102 -8.98 -19.16 -1.24
CA ARG A 102 -9.74 -19.32 0.00
C ARG A 102 -10.77 -18.19 0.10
N LYS A 103 -12.05 -18.53 0.06
CA LYS A 103 -13.14 -17.54 0.00
C LYS A 103 -13.61 -17.09 1.39
N GLU A 104 -13.59 -17.99 2.36
CA GLU A 104 -14.06 -17.73 3.71
C GLU A 104 -13.07 -16.84 4.46
N PHE A 105 -13.53 -15.65 4.88
CA PHE A 105 -12.77 -14.74 5.72
C PHE A 105 -12.49 -15.37 7.09
N SER A 106 -11.21 -15.48 7.43
CA SER A 106 -10.76 -16.13 8.66
C SER A 106 -9.62 -15.36 9.33
N SER A 107 -9.57 -15.41 10.66
CA SER A 107 -8.46 -14.89 11.48
C SER A 107 -7.39 -15.98 11.75
N GLU A 108 -7.59 -17.20 11.26
CA GLU A 108 -6.68 -18.31 11.50
C GLU A 108 -5.47 -18.26 10.56
N VAL A 109 -4.28 -18.22 11.15
CA VAL A 109 -3.01 -18.21 10.41
C VAL A 109 -2.86 -19.44 9.51
N ASP A 110 -3.32 -20.61 9.96
CA ASP A 110 -3.27 -21.85 9.19
C ASP A 110 -4.10 -21.78 7.89
N SER A 111 -5.19 -21.01 7.90
CA SER A 111 -5.99 -20.73 6.71
C SER A 111 -5.18 -19.97 5.66
N ALA A 112 -4.41 -18.96 6.10
CA ALA A 112 -3.50 -18.22 5.22
C ALA A 112 -2.37 -19.11 4.68
N ILE A 113 -1.75 -19.92 5.54
CA ILE A 113 -0.70 -20.88 5.14
C ILE A 113 -1.23 -21.84 4.07
N ALA A 114 -2.41 -22.42 4.29
CA ALA A 114 -3.04 -23.32 3.33
C ALA A 114 -3.32 -22.63 1.98
N ALA A 115 -3.85 -21.41 2.00
CA ALA A 115 -4.13 -20.64 0.79
C ALA A 115 -2.85 -20.34 -0.01
N LEU A 116 -1.78 -19.89 0.66
CA LEU A 116 -0.51 -19.55 0.01
C LEU A 116 0.24 -20.78 -0.52
N ARG A 117 0.09 -21.93 0.14
CA ARG A 117 0.61 -23.22 -0.36
C ARG A 117 -0.11 -23.67 -1.64
N GLY A 118 -1.40 -23.37 -1.77
CA GLY A 118 -2.22 -23.73 -2.92
C GLY A 118 -1.98 -22.88 -4.18
N ILE A 119 -1.13 -21.86 -4.13
CA ILE A 119 -0.88 -21.00 -5.29
C ILE A 119 -0.02 -21.72 -6.32
N SER A 120 -0.60 -21.93 -7.50
CA SER A 120 0.07 -22.37 -8.73
C SER A 120 0.27 -21.20 -9.69
N VAL A 121 1.40 -21.19 -10.39
CA VAL A 121 1.70 -20.22 -11.44
C VAL A 121 0.90 -20.57 -12.69
N ASP A 122 0.34 -19.55 -13.34
CA ASP A 122 -0.17 -19.66 -14.71
C ASP A 122 0.95 -19.27 -15.69
N HIS A 123 1.39 -20.26 -16.46
CA HIS A 123 2.44 -20.07 -17.47
C HIS A 123 1.92 -19.43 -18.77
N SER A 124 0.61 -19.20 -18.89
CA SER A 124 0.05 -18.53 -20.06
C SER A 124 0.35 -17.02 -20.03
N SER A 125 0.80 -16.46 -21.16
CA SER A 125 0.95 -15.01 -21.33
C SER A 125 -0.39 -14.36 -21.69
N SER A 126 -1.36 -14.42 -20.77
CA SER A 126 -2.67 -13.81 -20.97
C SER A 126 -2.76 -12.41 -20.36
N HIS A 127 -3.65 -11.57 -20.90
CA HIS A 127 -4.03 -10.33 -20.24
C HIS A 127 -4.65 -10.64 -18.88
N ALA A 128 -4.39 -9.79 -17.90
CA ALA A 128 -5.06 -9.84 -16.60
C ALA A 128 -6.34 -9.01 -16.66
N ASP A 129 -7.49 -9.62 -16.38
CA ASP A 129 -8.78 -8.92 -16.28
C ASP A 129 -9.21 -8.80 -14.80
N LEU A 130 -9.19 -7.57 -14.29
CA LEU A 130 -9.58 -7.22 -12.91
C LEU A 130 -11.10 -7.05 -12.75
N THR A 131 -11.90 -7.16 -13.82
CA THR A 131 -13.36 -7.01 -13.76
C THR A 131 -13.98 -7.94 -12.71
N GLN A 132 -13.53 -9.19 -12.66
CA GLN A 132 -14.03 -10.15 -11.69
C GLN A 132 -13.58 -9.83 -10.26
N LEU A 133 -12.35 -9.33 -10.07
CA LEU A 133 -11.87 -8.85 -8.77
C LEU A 133 -12.79 -7.75 -8.23
N PHE A 134 -13.10 -6.75 -9.05
CA PHE A 134 -13.93 -5.63 -8.61
C PHE A 134 -15.39 -6.02 -8.36
N LYS A 135 -15.95 -6.96 -9.14
CA LYS A 135 -17.28 -7.54 -8.85
C LYS A 135 -17.30 -8.25 -7.51
N VAL A 136 -16.30 -9.09 -7.24
CA VAL A 136 -16.14 -9.81 -5.98
C VAL A 136 -15.96 -8.83 -4.82
N ALA A 137 -15.06 -7.85 -4.96
CA ALA A 137 -14.75 -6.87 -3.94
C ALA A 137 -15.99 -6.04 -3.56
N THR A 138 -16.74 -5.56 -4.55
CA THR A 138 -18.00 -4.84 -4.33
C THR A 138 -19.04 -5.69 -3.59
N HIS A 139 -19.12 -6.99 -3.88
CA HIS A 139 -20.06 -7.89 -3.21
C HIS A 139 -19.66 -8.17 -1.76
N GLU A 140 -18.39 -8.52 -1.52
CA GLU A 140 -17.90 -8.81 -0.18
C GLU A 140 -17.87 -7.54 0.69
N ALA A 141 -17.60 -6.37 0.11
CA ALA A 141 -17.69 -5.08 0.80
C ALA A 141 -19.07 -4.81 1.41
N LYS A 142 -20.15 -5.10 0.67
CA LYS A 142 -21.52 -4.96 1.19
C LYS A 142 -21.77 -5.88 2.38
N LYS A 143 -21.24 -7.11 2.35
CA LYS A 143 -21.35 -8.05 3.47
C LYS A 143 -20.55 -7.61 4.69
N SER A 144 -19.31 -7.16 4.49
CA SER A 144 -18.46 -6.63 5.56
C SER A 144 -19.13 -5.43 6.23
N ARG A 145 -19.69 -4.49 5.44
CA ARG A 145 -20.41 -3.33 5.97
C ARG A 145 -21.64 -3.72 6.79
N ALA A 146 -22.38 -4.74 6.37
CA ALA A 146 -23.51 -5.28 7.14
C ALA A 146 -23.10 -5.88 8.50
N GLN A 147 -21.82 -6.23 8.66
CA GLN A 147 -21.21 -6.69 9.92
C GLN A 147 -20.45 -5.58 10.67
N ASN A 148 -20.60 -4.32 10.25
CA ASN A 148 -19.88 -3.16 10.80
C ASN A 148 -18.34 -3.27 10.65
N ARG A 149 -17.90 -3.82 9.52
CA ARG A 149 -16.49 -4.01 9.14
C ARG A 149 -16.18 -3.25 7.86
N ILE A 150 -14.93 -2.87 7.67
CA ILE A 150 -14.48 -2.31 6.38
C ILE A 150 -13.87 -3.40 5.51
N PHE A 151 -13.97 -3.23 4.19
CA PHE A 151 -13.41 -4.17 3.23
C PHE A 151 -12.23 -3.55 2.49
N ARG A 152 -11.14 -4.31 2.42
CA ARG A 152 -9.88 -3.88 1.82
C ARG A 152 -9.37 -4.94 0.87
N VAL A 153 -8.93 -4.52 -0.30
CA VAL A 153 -8.25 -5.38 -1.28
C VAL A 153 -6.79 -4.96 -1.34
N ILE A 154 -5.88 -5.92 -1.21
CA ILE A 154 -4.45 -5.72 -1.47
C ILE A 154 -4.11 -6.54 -2.71
N LEU A 155 -3.86 -5.84 -3.83
CA LEU A 155 -3.48 -6.43 -5.11
C LEU A 155 -1.96 -6.48 -5.23
N LEU A 156 -1.42 -7.69 -5.41
CA LEU A 156 -0.01 -7.92 -5.70
C LEU A 156 0.11 -8.19 -7.20
N TYR A 157 0.46 -7.19 -7.99
CA TYR A 157 0.51 -7.27 -9.45
C TYR A 157 1.96 -7.44 -9.94
N CYS A 158 2.19 -8.39 -10.86
CA CYS A 158 3.55 -8.76 -11.29
C CYS A 158 3.82 -8.57 -12.79
N ARG A 159 2.79 -8.42 -13.63
CA ARG A 159 2.96 -8.27 -15.08
C ARG A 159 3.38 -6.86 -15.45
N SER A 160 4.41 -6.72 -16.27
CA SER A 160 4.90 -5.44 -16.79
C SER A 160 4.79 -5.32 -18.30
N SER A 161 4.62 -6.46 -18.96
CA SER A 161 4.44 -6.58 -20.40
C SER A 161 3.05 -6.16 -20.90
N MET A 162 2.03 -6.20 -20.05
CA MET A 162 0.64 -5.96 -20.45
C MET A 162 -0.14 -5.20 -19.38
N GLN A 163 -0.93 -4.22 -19.84
CA GLN A 163 -1.88 -3.48 -19.03
C GLN A 163 -3.00 -4.42 -18.51
N PRO A 164 -3.43 -4.30 -17.24
CA PRO A 164 -4.63 -4.96 -16.78
C PRO A 164 -5.86 -4.33 -17.43
N LEU A 165 -6.82 -5.16 -17.83
CA LEU A 165 -8.12 -4.73 -18.31
C LEU A 165 -9.11 -4.73 -17.15
N TYR A 166 -10.09 -3.82 -17.18
CA TYR A 166 -11.20 -3.87 -16.25
C TYR A 166 -12.43 -3.14 -16.75
N GLN A 167 -13.58 -3.62 -16.30
CA GLN A 167 -14.85 -2.90 -16.32
C GLN A 167 -15.29 -2.67 -14.89
N LEU A 168 -15.59 -1.42 -14.54
CA LEU A 168 -16.04 -1.10 -13.20
C LEU A 168 -17.54 -1.37 -13.03
N PRO A 169 -17.98 -1.87 -11.86
CA PRO A 169 -19.38 -1.92 -11.51
C PRO A 169 -20.01 -0.50 -11.46
N SER A 170 -21.35 -0.43 -11.55
CA SER A 170 -22.08 0.84 -11.42
C SER A 170 -21.98 1.46 -10.03
N THR A 171 -21.76 0.66 -8.99
CA THR A 171 -21.49 1.12 -7.63
C THR A 171 -19.98 1.16 -7.39
N LEU A 172 -19.45 2.35 -7.14
CA LEU A 172 -18.03 2.59 -6.85
C LEU A 172 -17.83 2.90 -5.37
N LYS A 173 -16.58 2.84 -4.90
CA LYS A 173 -16.16 3.32 -3.57
C LYS A 173 -16.82 2.61 -2.39
N LEU A 174 -16.88 1.27 -2.44
CA LEU A 174 -17.36 0.43 -1.34
C LEU A 174 -16.24 -0.27 -0.58
N PHE A 175 -15.03 -0.26 -1.12
CA PHE A 175 -13.87 -0.89 -0.52
C PHE A 175 -12.63 -0.04 -0.76
N THR A 176 -11.54 -0.32 -0.09
CA THR A 176 -10.24 0.32 -0.35
C THR A 176 -9.36 -0.61 -1.17
N LEU A 177 -8.75 -0.12 -2.25
CA LEU A 177 -7.75 -0.86 -3.01
C LEU A 177 -6.35 -0.34 -2.64
N ASP A 178 -5.48 -1.26 -2.26
CA ASP A 178 -4.03 -1.05 -2.25
C ASP A 178 -3.37 -1.90 -3.33
N VAL A 179 -2.28 -1.39 -3.90
CA VAL A 179 -1.55 -2.05 -4.96
C VAL A 179 -0.07 -2.14 -4.60
N MET A 180 0.49 -3.34 -4.74
CA MET A 180 1.92 -3.59 -4.79
C MET A 180 2.27 -4.04 -6.19
N TYR A 181 2.92 -3.17 -6.95
CA TYR A 181 3.35 -3.43 -8.31
C TYR A 181 4.82 -3.85 -8.35
N LEU A 182 5.07 -5.12 -8.62
CA LEU A 182 6.43 -5.66 -8.77
C LEU A 182 6.70 -5.89 -10.24
N HIS A 183 7.76 -5.31 -10.78
CA HIS A 183 8.04 -5.39 -12.21
C HIS A 183 9.54 -5.43 -12.50
N ASP A 184 9.89 -5.72 -13.74
CA ASP A 184 11.23 -5.49 -14.25
C ASP A 184 11.38 -4.04 -14.70
N LYS A 185 12.63 -3.58 -14.81
CA LYS A 185 12.90 -2.27 -15.40
C LYS A 185 12.32 -2.21 -16.83
N PRO A 186 11.95 -1.01 -17.31
CA PRO A 186 11.51 -0.82 -18.68
C PRO A 186 12.54 -1.37 -19.68
N GLY A 187 12.04 -2.01 -20.72
CA GLY A 187 12.79 -2.65 -21.79
C GLY A 187 11.91 -2.82 -23.04
N PRO A 188 12.41 -3.47 -24.10
CA PRO A 188 11.68 -3.56 -25.37
C PRO A 188 10.34 -4.30 -25.28
N GLU A 189 10.23 -5.25 -24.35
CA GLU A 189 9.09 -6.16 -24.22
C GLU A 189 8.11 -5.76 -23.09
N ASN A 190 8.34 -4.62 -22.41
CA ASN A 190 7.50 -4.20 -21.31
C ASN A 190 7.38 -2.67 -21.18
N CYS A 191 6.26 -2.21 -20.62
CA CYS A 191 6.02 -0.80 -20.33
C CYS A 191 5.44 -0.64 -18.92
N PRO A 192 6.29 -0.71 -17.88
CA PRO A 192 5.82 -0.62 -16.49
C PRO A 192 5.05 0.67 -16.19
N GLN A 193 5.43 1.79 -16.81
CA GLN A 193 4.72 3.06 -16.62
C GLN A 193 3.26 2.96 -17.03
N MET A 194 2.96 2.39 -18.20
CA MET A 194 1.59 2.22 -18.69
C MET A 194 0.77 1.33 -17.75
N VAL A 195 1.39 0.28 -17.21
CA VAL A 195 0.75 -0.59 -16.21
C VAL A 195 0.48 0.17 -14.91
N TYR A 196 1.48 0.92 -14.42
CA TYR A 196 1.36 1.72 -13.21
C TYR A 196 0.22 2.74 -13.31
N ASP A 197 0.18 3.53 -14.39
CA ASP A 197 -0.85 4.55 -14.62
C ASP A 197 -2.26 3.94 -14.61
N THR A 198 -2.39 2.72 -15.12
CA THR A 198 -3.67 1.99 -15.13
C THR A 198 -4.08 1.52 -13.75
N LEU A 199 -3.12 1.05 -12.97
CA LEU A 199 -3.37 0.62 -11.59
C LEU A 199 -3.73 1.83 -10.72
N VAL A 200 -3.11 2.99 -10.94
CA VAL A 200 -3.47 4.28 -10.32
C VAL A 200 -4.92 4.64 -10.67
N GLU A 201 -5.27 4.66 -11.96
CA GLU A 201 -6.64 5.01 -12.39
C GLU A 201 -7.67 4.06 -11.75
N ALA A 202 -7.40 2.76 -11.74
CA ALA A 202 -8.28 1.79 -11.10
C ALA A 202 -8.45 2.07 -9.61
N LEU A 203 -7.34 2.31 -8.89
CA LEU A 203 -7.30 2.59 -7.46
C LEU A 203 -8.11 3.84 -7.09
N GLU A 204 -7.91 4.95 -7.80
CA GLU A 204 -8.62 6.22 -7.57
C GLU A 204 -10.14 6.07 -7.74
N ARG A 205 -10.55 5.25 -8.73
CA ARG A 205 -11.97 5.08 -9.07
C ARG A 205 -12.71 4.17 -8.10
N VAL A 206 -12.05 3.16 -7.53
CA VAL A 206 -12.72 2.14 -6.70
C VAL A 206 -12.61 2.38 -5.19
N SER A 207 -11.65 3.18 -4.73
CA SER A 207 -11.34 3.25 -3.29
C SER A 207 -12.28 4.17 -2.49
N GLU A 208 -12.82 3.66 -1.37
CA GLU A 208 -13.62 4.40 -0.38
C GLU A 208 -12.75 5.29 0.51
N TYR A 209 -11.66 4.73 1.05
CA TYR A 209 -10.61 5.47 1.74
C TYR A 209 -9.42 5.67 0.79
N GLU A 210 -8.46 6.50 1.19
CA GLU A 210 -7.19 6.65 0.47
C GLU A 210 -6.59 5.28 0.17
N GLY A 211 -6.34 4.95 -1.09
CA GLY A 211 -5.66 3.74 -1.53
C GLY A 211 -4.17 4.00 -1.70
N TYR A 212 -3.30 3.06 -1.31
CA TYR A 212 -1.87 3.19 -1.51
C TYR A 212 -1.40 2.33 -2.69
N ILE A 213 -0.50 2.86 -3.50
CA ILE A 213 0.20 2.14 -4.57
C ILE A 213 1.72 2.25 -4.39
N PHE A 214 2.37 1.10 -4.32
CA PHE A 214 3.84 1.02 -4.27
C PHE A 214 4.35 0.25 -5.48
N GLU A 215 5.44 0.73 -6.08
CA GLU A 215 6.14 -0.01 -7.13
C GLU A 215 7.55 -0.45 -6.72
N SER A 216 8.04 -1.52 -7.34
CA SER A 216 9.43 -1.96 -7.21
C SER A 216 9.93 -2.64 -8.48
N GLY A 217 10.67 -1.87 -9.29
CA GLY A 217 11.34 -2.34 -10.52
C GLY A 217 12.72 -3.01 -10.32
N GLN A 218 13.25 -3.05 -9.10
CA GLN A 218 14.64 -3.47 -8.84
C GLN A 218 14.81 -4.93 -8.42
N GLY A 219 13.71 -5.61 -8.13
CA GLY A 219 13.70 -6.99 -7.61
C GLY A 219 14.25 -7.10 -6.18
N LEU A 220 14.27 -6.03 -5.38
CA LEU A 220 14.80 -6.08 -4.01
C LEU A 220 13.72 -6.56 -3.04
N THR A 221 13.90 -7.74 -2.44
CA THR A 221 12.96 -8.28 -1.44
C THR A 221 12.73 -7.31 -0.28
N ARG A 222 13.77 -6.61 0.18
CA ARG A 222 13.66 -5.60 1.24
C ARG A 222 12.65 -4.48 0.92
N ALA A 223 12.54 -4.07 -0.34
CA ALA A 223 11.60 -3.03 -0.74
C ALA A 223 10.15 -3.50 -0.59
N LEU A 224 9.83 -4.72 -1.05
CA LEU A 224 8.52 -5.35 -0.87
C LEU A 224 8.14 -5.40 0.61
N PHE A 225 9.02 -5.92 1.47
CA PHE A 225 8.74 -6.03 2.90
C PHE A 225 8.50 -4.67 3.56
N ARG A 226 9.32 -3.66 3.22
CA ARG A 226 9.13 -2.30 3.73
C ARG A 226 7.74 -1.77 3.37
N HIS A 227 7.35 -1.87 2.10
CA HIS A 227 6.04 -1.37 1.66
C HIS A 227 4.88 -2.17 2.27
N MET A 228 5.03 -3.50 2.40
CA MET A 228 4.03 -4.33 3.11
C MET A 228 3.88 -3.94 4.59
N CYS A 229 4.96 -3.53 5.26
CA CYS A 229 4.88 -2.97 6.61
C CYS A 229 4.13 -1.63 6.64
N VAL A 230 4.31 -0.76 5.63
CA VAL A 230 3.51 0.48 5.53
C VAL A 230 2.03 0.15 5.38
N LEU A 231 1.69 -0.84 4.54
CA LEU A 231 0.32 -1.30 4.35
C LEU A 231 -0.34 -1.87 5.63
N LEU A 232 0.39 -2.13 6.73
CA LEU A 232 -0.25 -2.50 8.01
C LEU A 232 -1.15 -1.39 8.57
N CYS A 233 -0.93 -0.13 8.15
CA CYS A 233 -1.77 0.97 8.56
C CYS A 233 -3.25 0.73 8.21
N HIS A 234 -4.13 1.08 9.14
CA HIS A 234 -5.56 0.93 8.96
C HIS A 234 -6.09 2.01 7.99
N PRO A 235 -6.97 1.68 7.01
CA PRO A 235 -7.49 2.66 6.05
C PRO A 235 -8.15 3.90 6.67
N GLN A 236 -8.84 3.74 7.82
CA GLN A 236 -9.45 4.87 8.55
C GLN A 236 -8.46 5.73 9.36
N GLN A 237 -7.19 5.34 9.45
CA GLN A 237 -6.20 6.01 10.32
C GLN A 237 -4.97 6.52 9.57
N ARG A 238 -4.66 5.96 8.40
CA ARG A 238 -3.51 6.38 7.60
C ARG A 238 -3.74 7.76 6.99
N CYS A 239 -2.66 8.53 6.84
CA CYS A 239 -2.66 9.77 6.08
C CYS A 239 -2.76 9.49 4.56
N ILE A 240 -2.67 10.53 3.74
CA ILE A 240 -2.45 10.36 2.31
C ILE A 240 -1.05 9.81 2.06
N GLN A 241 -0.85 9.08 0.95
CA GLN A 241 0.42 8.38 0.73
C GLN A 241 1.64 9.33 0.70
N ASP A 242 1.48 10.52 0.13
CA ASP A 242 2.54 11.53 0.01
C ASP A 242 2.99 12.11 1.37
N GLU A 243 2.17 11.98 2.41
CA GLU A 243 2.46 12.45 3.76
C GLU A 243 3.04 11.36 4.67
N VAL A 244 3.31 10.16 4.15
CA VAL A 244 3.90 9.08 4.93
C VAL A 244 5.38 9.36 5.21
N ASP A 245 5.67 9.87 6.41
CA ASP A 245 7.03 10.01 6.91
C ASP A 245 7.47 8.77 7.71
N ILE A 246 8.29 7.92 7.09
CA ILE A 246 8.90 6.77 7.80
C ILE A 246 10.24 7.24 8.39
N PRO A 247 10.40 7.21 9.72
CA PRO A 247 11.63 7.65 10.37
C PRO A 247 12.87 6.99 9.77
N LYS A 248 13.86 7.82 9.41
CA LYS A 248 15.14 7.34 8.88
C LYS A 248 15.87 6.51 9.94
N SER A 249 16.64 5.52 9.49
CA SER A 249 17.43 4.64 10.37
C SER A 249 18.33 5.44 11.31
N LEU A 250 18.11 5.26 12.62
CA LEU A 250 18.90 5.91 13.69
C LEU A 250 20.39 5.56 13.66
N THR A 251 20.74 4.44 13.00
CA THR A 251 22.13 3.96 12.87
C THR A 251 22.96 4.71 11.85
N LYS A 252 22.35 5.54 10.99
CA LYS A 252 23.09 6.38 10.04
C LYS A 252 23.39 7.72 10.71
N LYS A 253 24.28 7.72 11.71
CA LYS A 253 24.95 8.96 12.13
C LYS A 253 25.65 9.51 10.88
N SER A 254 25.17 10.65 10.39
CA SER A 254 25.92 11.46 9.45
C SER A 254 27.26 11.78 10.12
N HIS A 255 28.36 11.34 9.54
CA HIS A 255 29.63 12.00 9.78
C HIS A 255 29.48 13.43 9.25
N LEU A 256 29.05 14.35 10.13
CA LEU A 256 29.32 15.76 9.94
C LEU A 256 30.84 15.87 10.05
N GLY A 257 31.47 16.02 8.89
CA GLY A 257 32.88 16.36 8.80
C GLY A 257 33.07 17.71 9.48
N ASP A 258 33.58 17.65 10.71
CA ASP A 258 34.16 18.79 11.37
C ASP A 258 35.46 19.12 10.62
N SER A 259 35.40 20.11 9.73
CA SER A 259 36.59 20.74 9.16
C SER A 259 36.62 22.19 9.62
N GLY A 260 36.62 22.37 10.94
CA GLY A 260 37.18 23.54 11.58
C GLY A 260 38.68 23.31 11.81
N GLN A 261 39.52 23.77 10.89
CA GLN A 261 40.88 24.15 11.24
C GLN A 261 41.33 25.30 10.36
N ALA A 262 41.05 26.50 10.83
CA ALA A 262 41.96 27.62 10.61
C ALA A 262 43.17 27.39 11.52
N ASP A 263 44.37 27.38 10.94
CA ASP A 263 45.42 28.23 11.45
C ASP A 263 46.48 28.49 10.39
N ASP A 264 46.91 29.75 10.42
CA ASP A 264 47.91 30.42 9.61
C ASP A 264 49.24 29.66 9.51
N ASN A 265 49.80 29.65 8.31
CA ASN A 265 51.20 30.03 8.16
C ASN A 265 51.49 30.54 6.74
N ALA A 266 51.59 31.86 6.64
CA ALA A 266 52.07 32.56 5.47
C ALA A 266 53.61 32.47 5.36
N VAL A 267 54.14 32.01 4.22
CA VAL A 267 55.42 32.48 3.67
C VAL A 267 55.35 32.60 2.14
N VAL A 268 55.21 33.86 1.74
CA VAL A 268 55.63 34.63 0.56
C VAL A 268 56.68 34.04 -0.41
N VAL A 269 56.27 33.93 -1.70
CA VAL A 269 56.84 34.48 -2.98
C VAL A 269 58.09 33.89 -3.70
N SER A 270 57.85 33.66 -5.01
CA SER A 270 58.68 33.81 -6.24
C SER A 270 59.55 32.69 -6.83
N SER A 271 59.14 32.33 -8.06
CA SER A 271 59.89 32.39 -9.34
C SER A 271 61.28 31.71 -9.46
N GLN A 272 61.32 30.54 -10.12
CA GLN A 272 61.90 30.28 -11.46
C GLN A 272 61.73 28.80 -11.81
#